data_AF-A0A849TAW3-F1
#
_entry.id   AF-A0A849TAW3-F1
#
_cell.length_a   1.000
_cell.length_b   1.000
_cell.length_c   1.000
_cell.angle_alpha   90.00
_cell.angle_beta   90.00
_cell.angle_gamma   90.00
#
_symmetry.space_group_name_H-M   'P 1'
#
loop_
_entity.id
_entity.type
_entity.pdbx_description
1 polymer ?
#
loop_
_entity_poly.entity_id
_entity_poly.type
_entity_poly.pdbx_seq_one_letter_code
_entity_poly.pdbx_strand_id
1 'polypeptide(L)'
;MSTDNTLQTITTDDKFKEKLLFKNLIMEDETLLTKKEIAKFLSVSVKMIDRKVHMNEIPFLKIGRLVRFSKKRILAWAEGNNSPR
;
A
#
# COMPACT_ATOMS: atom_id res chain seq x y z
N MET A 1 25.62 8.72 -32.08
CA MET A 1 24.34 8.59 -32.80
C MET A 1 23.32 8.01 -31.84
N SER A 2 22.13 8.59 -31.89
CA SER A 2 21.05 8.55 -30.92
C SER A 2 20.71 7.16 -30.37
N THR A 3 20.42 7.16 -29.07
CA THR A 3 19.49 6.23 -28.42
C THR A 3 18.20 6.15 -29.22
N ASP A 4 17.69 4.95 -29.46
CA ASP A 4 16.25 4.73 -29.31
C ASP A 4 15.84 3.27 -29.26
N ASN A 5 15.05 3.01 -28.22
CA ASN A 5 13.80 2.26 -28.27
C ASN A 5 13.85 0.72 -28.40
N THR A 6 13.57 0.05 -27.28
CA THR A 6 12.52 -0.97 -27.30
C THR A 6 11.77 -0.93 -25.97
N LEU A 7 10.75 -0.09 -25.89
CA LEU A 7 9.64 -0.26 -24.97
C LEU A 7 9.08 -1.68 -25.13
N GLN A 8 9.44 -2.61 -24.24
CA GLN A 8 8.76 -3.91 -24.15
C GLN A 8 7.44 -3.72 -23.39
N THR A 9 6.43 -3.34 -24.17
CA THR A 9 5.08 -3.91 -24.17
C THR A 9 4.42 -4.15 -22.82
N ILE A 10 3.73 -3.12 -22.34
CA ILE A 10 2.53 -3.22 -21.50
C ILE A 10 1.43 -3.99 -22.26
N THR A 11 1.24 -5.29 -22.01
CA THR A 11 0.05 -6.01 -22.50
C THR A 11 -0.30 -7.21 -21.58
N THR A 12 -1.45 -7.10 -20.93
CA THR A 12 -2.30 -8.18 -20.36
C THR A 12 -1.73 -9.04 -19.21
N ASP A 13 -1.11 -8.46 -18.18
CA ASP A 13 -0.68 -9.24 -16.98
C ASP A 13 -0.59 -8.44 -15.66
N ASP A 14 -1.03 -7.18 -15.66
CA ASP A 14 -0.73 -6.25 -14.55
C ASP A 14 -1.49 -6.58 -13.25
N LYS A 15 -2.75 -7.04 -13.32
CA LYS A 15 -3.53 -7.41 -12.12
C LYS A 15 -3.01 -8.69 -11.46
N PHE A 16 -2.48 -9.64 -12.23
CA PHE A 16 -2.01 -10.91 -11.69
C PHE A 16 -0.61 -10.76 -11.10
N LYS A 17 0.28 -10.01 -11.78
CA LYS A 17 1.58 -9.60 -11.22
C LYS A 17 1.43 -8.73 -9.99
N GLU A 18 0.51 -7.77 -9.97
CA GLU A 18 0.20 -6.97 -8.78
C GLU A 18 -0.26 -7.89 -7.63
N LYS A 19 -1.19 -8.82 -7.89
CA LYS A 19 -1.66 -9.77 -6.87
C LYS A 19 -0.54 -10.68 -6.35
N LEU A 20 0.39 -11.08 -7.19
CA LEU A 20 1.52 -11.94 -6.83
C LEU A 20 2.59 -11.17 -6.04
N LEU A 21 2.91 -9.94 -6.45
CA LEU A 21 3.75 -9.01 -5.68
C LEU A 21 3.15 -8.72 -4.30
N PHE A 22 1.83 -8.47 -4.26
CA PHE A 22 1.10 -8.25 -3.01
C PHE A 22 1.24 -9.43 -2.06
N LYS A 23 1.07 -10.67 -2.57
CA LYS A 23 1.15 -11.86 -1.73
C LYS A 23 2.54 -12.01 -1.11
N ASN A 24 3.61 -11.73 -1.85
CA ASN A 24 4.98 -11.87 -1.35
C ASN A 24 5.37 -10.75 -0.38
N LEU A 25 4.95 -9.50 -0.61
CA LEU A 25 5.18 -8.39 0.33
C LEU A 25 4.50 -8.58 1.68
N ILE A 26 3.36 -9.27 1.72
CA ILE A 26 2.62 -9.56 2.96
C ILE A 26 3.32 -10.66 3.78
N MET A 27 4.00 -11.61 3.12
CA MET A 27 4.65 -12.74 3.80
C MET A 27 5.92 -12.35 4.56
N GLU A 28 6.57 -11.24 4.18
CA GLU A 28 7.75 -10.71 4.86
C GLU A 28 7.43 -9.70 5.97
N ASP A 29 6.19 -9.21 6.07
CA ASP A 29 5.84 -8.18 7.04
C ASP A 29 5.23 -8.82 8.28
N GLU A 30 6.07 -9.16 9.24
CA GLU A 30 5.69 -9.87 10.48
C GLU A 30 4.67 -9.09 11.34
N THR A 31 4.41 -7.81 11.04
CA THR A 31 3.56 -6.94 11.86
C THR A 31 2.38 -6.35 11.10
N LEU A 32 1.21 -6.96 11.28
CA LEU A 32 -0.08 -6.43 10.83
C LEU A 32 -0.73 -5.58 11.92
N LEU A 33 -0.86 -4.29 11.67
CA LEU A 33 -1.45 -3.32 12.58
C LEU A 33 -2.97 -3.24 12.41
N THR A 34 -3.66 -2.97 13.51
CA THR A 34 -5.08 -2.60 13.56
C THR A 34 -5.30 -1.13 13.23
N LYS A 35 -6.56 -0.72 13.08
CA LYS A 35 -6.94 0.70 12.88
C LYS A 35 -6.44 1.61 14.02
N LYS A 36 -6.47 1.13 15.27
CA LYS A 36 -6.02 1.90 16.44
C LYS A 36 -4.49 2.07 16.42
N GLU A 37 -3.77 0.99 16.13
CA GLU A 37 -2.32 1.01 16.10
C GLU A 37 -1.79 1.85 14.94
N ILE A 38 -2.37 1.76 13.75
CA ILE A 38 -1.95 2.60 12.63
C ILE A 38 -2.30 4.07 12.82
N ALA A 39 -3.44 4.37 13.46
CA ALA A 39 -3.80 5.73 13.83
C ALA A 39 -2.76 6.34 14.78
N LYS A 40 -2.34 5.57 15.79
CA LYS A 40 -1.25 5.97 16.70
C LYS A 40 0.08 6.12 15.95
N PHE A 41 0.41 5.20 15.05
CA PHE A 41 1.65 5.22 14.28
C PHE A 41 1.77 6.44 13.36
N LEU A 42 0.67 6.84 12.72
CA LEU A 42 0.61 8.02 11.85
C LEU A 42 0.25 9.32 12.59
N SER A 43 0.05 9.26 13.91
CA SER A 43 -0.40 10.39 14.73
C SER A 43 -1.68 11.06 14.22
N VAL A 44 -2.67 10.26 13.80
CA VAL A 44 -3.98 10.73 13.32
C VAL A 44 -5.12 10.05 14.09
N SER A 45 -6.35 10.56 13.93
CA SER A 45 -7.53 9.92 14.53
C SER A 45 -7.90 8.61 13.81
N VAL A 46 -8.49 7.66 14.55
CA VAL A 46 -9.05 6.42 13.97
C VAL A 46 -10.13 6.74 12.92
N LYS A 47 -10.93 7.78 13.15
CA LYS A 47 -11.96 8.25 12.19
C LYS A 47 -11.34 8.68 10.85
N MET A 48 -10.16 9.31 10.87
CA MET A 48 -9.43 9.65 9.65
C MET A 48 -8.94 8.40 8.91
N ILE A 49 -8.43 7.40 9.65
CA ILE A 49 -8.07 6.10 9.06
C ILE A 49 -9.28 5.43 8.42
N ASP A 50 -10.43 5.42 9.10
CA ASP A 50 -11.67 4.86 8.55
C ASP A 50 -12.10 5.57 7.26
N ARG A 51 -12.06 6.91 7.24
CA ARG A 51 -12.33 7.68 6.02
C ARG A 51 -11.36 7.30 4.90
N LYS A 52 -10.05 7.25 5.19
CA LYS A 52 -9.03 6.89 4.18
C LYS A 52 -9.21 5.48 3.64
N VAL A 53 -9.56 4.51 4.50
CA VAL A 53 -9.89 3.14 4.07
C VAL A 53 -11.12 3.13 3.17
N HIS A 54 -12.18 3.84 3.56
CA HIS A 54 -13.41 3.93 2.76
C HIS A 54 -13.15 4.55 1.39
N MET A 55 -12.30 5.57 1.32
CA MET A 55 -11.91 6.26 0.09
C MET A 55 -10.78 5.55 -0.68
N ASN A 56 -10.27 4.40 -0.21
CA ASN A 56 -9.09 3.71 -0.75
C ASN A 56 -7.84 4.61 -0.88
N GLU A 57 -7.69 5.63 -0.02
CA GLU A 57 -6.56 6.57 0.00
C GLU A 57 -5.35 6.05 0.80
N ILE A 58 -5.51 4.94 1.52
CA ILE A 58 -4.46 4.34 2.35
C ILE A 58 -4.35 2.84 2.03
N PRO A 59 -3.13 2.28 1.95
CA PRO A 59 -2.95 0.85 1.76
C PRO A 59 -3.53 0.03 2.93
N PHE A 60 -4.41 -0.93 2.65
CA PHE A 60 -4.93 -1.84 3.66
C PHE A 60 -5.09 -3.27 3.11
N LEU A 61 -5.27 -4.22 4.03
CA LEU A 61 -5.57 -5.62 3.77
C LEU A 61 -6.91 -5.95 4.43
N LYS A 62 -7.77 -6.66 3.69
CA LYS A 62 -9.02 -7.23 4.22
C LYS A 62 -8.79 -8.71 4.52
N ILE A 63 -8.92 -9.09 5.78
CA ILE A 63 -8.88 -10.47 6.25
C ILE A 63 -10.27 -10.80 6.78
N GLY A 64 -11.13 -11.29 5.89
CA GLY A 64 -12.57 -11.39 6.15
C GLY A 64 -13.19 -10.01 6.45
N ARG A 65 -13.76 -9.84 7.64
CA ARG A 65 -14.33 -8.57 8.11
C ARG A 65 -13.28 -7.61 8.70
N LEU A 66 -12.07 -8.10 8.94
CA LEU A 66 -11.02 -7.34 9.60
C LEU A 66 -10.23 -6.53 8.59
N VAL A 67 -9.92 -5.29 8.95
CA VAL A 67 -8.98 -4.44 8.23
C VAL A 67 -7.65 -4.46 8.97
N ARG A 68 -6.56 -4.70 8.24
CA ARG A 68 -5.19 -4.73 8.73
C ARG A 68 -4.27 -3.87 7.87
N PHE A 69 -3.19 -3.39 8.45
CA PHE A 69 -2.22 -2.51 7.81
C PHE A 69 -0.84 -3.11 7.98
N SER A 70 -0.13 -3.32 6.87
CA SER A 70 1.28 -3.71 6.92
C SER A 70 2.11 -2.46 7.20
N LYS A 71 2.97 -2.50 8.23
CA LYS A 71 3.74 -1.34 8.65
C LYS A 71 4.69 -0.88 7.54
N LYS A 72 5.39 -1.82 6.88
CA LYS A 72 6.33 -1.54 5.78
C LYS A 72 5.63 -0.84 4.62
N ARG A 73 4.43 -1.33 4.24
CA ARG A 73 3.66 -0.75 3.14
C ARG A 73 3.13 0.65 3.43
N ILE A 74 2.73 0.90 4.68
CA ILE A 74 2.32 2.25 5.10
C ILE A 74 3.50 3.20 5.08
N LEU A 75 4.68 2.77 5.54
CA LEU A 75 5.88 3.60 5.50
C LEU A 75 6.23 4.00 4.05
N ALA A 76 6.29 3.02 3.14
CA ALA A 76 6.57 3.27 1.72
C ALA A 76 5.52 4.20 1.07
N TRP A 77 4.24 4.03 1.42
CA TRP A 77 3.18 4.93 0.97
C TRP A 77 3.33 6.35 1.52
N ALA A 78 3.72 6.51 2.79
CA ALA A 78 3.94 7.81 3.38
C ALA A 78 5.13 8.54 2.75
N GLU A 79 6.22 7.81 2.48
CA GLU A 79 7.42 8.34 1.79
C GLU A 79 7.08 8.79 0.36
N GLY A 80 6.32 8.01 -0.40
CA GLY A 80 5.91 8.36 -1.76
C GLY A 80 4.95 9.56 -1.86
N ASN A 81 4.25 9.90 -0.77
CA ASN A 81 3.38 11.09 -0.71
C ASN A 81 4.08 12.33 -0.13
N ASN A 82 5.27 12.19 0.45
CA ASN A 82 6.10 13.30 0.94
C ASN A 82 6.92 13.91 -0.21
N SER A 83 6.25 14.49 -1.20
CA SER A 83 6.88 15.59 -1.94
C SER A 83 6.67 16.85 -1.08
N PRO A 84 7.72 17.60 -0.72
CA PRO A 84 7.59 18.76 0.15
C PRO A 84 6.63 19.77 -0.51
N ARG A 85 5.55 20.09 0.18
CA ARG A 85 4.71 21.25 -0.14
C ARG A 85 5.05 22.40 0.79
#